data_AF-A0A7H4N3I1-F1
#
_entry.id   AF-A0A7H4N3I1-F1
#
_cell.length_a   1.000
_cell.length_b   1.000
_cell.length_c   1.000
_cell.angle_alpha   90.00
_cell.angle_beta   90.00
_cell.angle_gamma   90.00
#
_symmetry.space_group_name_H-M   'P 1'
#
loop_
_entity.id
_entity.type
_entity.pdbx_description
1 polymer ?
#
loop_
_entity_poly.entity_id
_entity_poly.type
_entity_poly.pdbx_seq_one_letter_code
_entity_poly.pdbx_strand_id
1 'polypeptide(L)'
;MQQQNKPHLLRGLNARHIRFIALGSAIGTGLFYGSASAIKAAGPAVLLAYLIGGAAVFIVMRALGEMAVRNPVSGSFSSYARQYLGPTGGFYYRLDLHL
;
A
#
# COMPACT_ATOMS: atom_id res chain seq x y z
N MET A 1 -36.92 -2.10 -3.12
CA MET A 1 -35.92 -1.92 -2.03
C MET A 1 -35.02 -3.15 -2.03
N GLN A 2 -33.84 -3.09 -2.63
CA GLN A 2 -32.93 -4.24 -2.72
C GLN A 2 -32.09 -4.33 -1.44
N GLN A 3 -32.40 -5.29 -0.57
CA GLN A 3 -31.57 -5.63 0.59
C GLN A 3 -30.25 -6.25 0.11
N GLN A 4 -29.17 -5.48 0.22
CA GLN A 4 -27.83 -5.94 -0.11
C GLN A 4 -27.36 -6.93 0.96
N ASN A 5 -27.54 -8.22 0.67
CA ASN A 5 -27.05 -9.35 1.46
C ASN A 5 -25.51 -9.28 1.51
N LYS A 6 -24.96 -8.74 2.60
CA LYS A 6 -23.51 -8.70 2.81
C LYS A 6 -23.05 -10.14 3.08
N PRO A 7 -22.20 -10.73 2.22
CA PRO A 7 -21.72 -12.08 2.45
C PRO A 7 -21.05 -12.14 3.83
N HIS A 8 -21.48 -13.08 4.67
CA HIS A 8 -20.89 -13.33 5.97
C HIS A 8 -19.50 -13.91 5.76
N LEU A 9 -18.48 -13.05 5.75
CA LEU A 9 -17.10 -13.47 5.59
C LEU A 9 -16.68 -14.26 6.83
N LEU A 10 -16.36 -15.54 6.66
CA LEU A 10 -15.76 -16.36 7.70
C LEU A 10 -14.39 -15.74 8.05
N ARG A 11 -14.23 -15.31 9.30
CA ARG A 11 -13.01 -14.68 9.81
C ARG A 11 -11.93 -15.75 10.06
N GLY A 12 -11.49 -16.42 8.99
CA GLY A 12 -10.52 -17.53 9.03
C GLY A 12 -9.07 -17.13 8.74
N LEU A 13 -8.82 -15.87 8.38
CA LEU A 13 -7.45 -15.39 8.16
C LEU A 13 -6.75 -15.14 9.51
N ASN A 14 -5.98 -16.13 9.94
CA ASN A 14 -5.07 -15.99 11.07
C ASN A 14 -4.01 -14.91 10.76
N ALA A 15 -3.50 -14.24 11.80
CA ALA A 15 -2.40 -13.28 11.70
C ALA A 15 -1.19 -13.81 10.91
N ARG A 16 -0.94 -15.12 10.97
CA ARG A 16 0.09 -15.78 10.15
C ARG A 16 -0.18 -15.66 8.65
N HIS A 17 -1.39 -15.94 8.19
CA HIS A 17 -1.76 -15.85 6.77
C HIS A 17 -1.67 -14.41 6.27
N ILE A 18 -2.09 -13.44 7.08
CA ILE A 18 -1.99 -12.01 6.76
C ILE A 18 -0.52 -11.60 6.54
N ARG A 19 0.39 -12.06 7.42
CA ARG A 19 1.83 -11.80 7.27
C ARG A 19 2.41 -12.43 6.01
N PHE A 20 2.02 -13.66 5.68
CA PHE A 20 2.48 -14.31 4.44
C PHE A 20 1.99 -13.60 3.17
N ILE A 21 0.75 -13.10 3.16
CA ILE A 21 0.23 -12.29 2.05
C ILE A 21 1.07 -11.02 1.90
N ALA A 22 1.30 -10.30 3.01
CA ALA A 22 2.11 -9.08 2.99
C ALA A 22 3.55 -9.34 2.49
N LEU A 23 4.19 -10.42 2.97
CA LEU A 23 5.52 -10.80 2.53
C LEU A 23 5.56 -11.18 1.04
N GLY A 24 4.58 -11.95 0.57
CA GLY A 24 4.48 -12.32 -0.85
C GLY A 24 4.34 -11.10 -1.76
N SER A 25 3.53 -10.12 -1.36
CA SER A 25 3.38 -8.86 -2.10
C SER A 25 4.66 -8.02 -2.08
N ALA A 26 5.36 -7.94 -0.95
CA ALA A 26 6.59 -7.16 -0.82
C ALA A 26 7.77 -7.76 -1.61
N ILE A 27 7.89 -9.09 -1.62
CA ILE A 27 8.99 -9.80 -2.30
C ILE A 27 8.77 -9.86 -3.82
N GLY A 28 7.54 -9.73 -4.32
CA GLY A 28 7.15 -9.94 -5.73
C GLY A 28 7.90 -9.12 -6.79
N THR A 29 7.20 -8.42 -7.68
CA THR A 29 7.88 -7.72 -8.78
C THR A 29 8.77 -6.59 -8.29
N GLY A 30 8.47 -5.95 -7.17
CA GLY A 30 9.23 -4.81 -6.64
C GLY A 30 10.68 -5.13 -6.30
N LEU A 31 10.93 -6.24 -5.59
CA LEU A 31 12.30 -6.66 -5.25
C LEU A 31 13.03 -7.15 -6.50
N PHE A 32 12.43 -8.01 -7.33
CA PHE A 32 13.14 -8.61 -8.46
C PHE A 32 13.31 -7.66 -9.67
N TYR A 33 12.24 -6.99 -10.09
CA TYR A 33 12.25 -6.05 -11.22
C TYR A 33 13.04 -4.78 -10.85
N GLY A 34 12.84 -4.26 -9.65
CA GLY A 34 13.52 -3.06 -9.16
C GLY A 34 15.00 -3.28 -8.86
N SER A 35 15.38 -4.43 -8.28
CA SER A 35 16.78 -4.66 -7.87
C SER A 35 17.72 -4.70 -9.07
N ALA A 36 17.35 -5.34 -10.19
CA ALA A 36 18.23 -5.43 -11.35
C ALA A 36 18.61 -4.04 -11.89
N SER A 37 17.63 -3.14 -11.99
CA SER A 37 17.84 -1.76 -12.40
C SER A 37 18.58 -0.93 -11.35
N ALA A 38 18.21 -1.08 -10.08
CA ALA A 38 18.81 -0.34 -8.97
C ALA A 38 20.29 -0.71 -8.76
N ILE A 39 20.63 -2.00 -8.84
CA ILE A 39 22.02 -2.50 -8.74
C ILE A 39 22.85 -1.94 -9.90
N LYS A 40 22.30 -1.94 -11.13
CA LYS A 40 23.01 -1.43 -12.31
C LYS A 40 23.27 0.08 -12.24
N ALA A 41 22.35 0.84 -11.64
CA ALA A 41 22.47 2.29 -11.51
C ALA A 41 23.36 2.72 -10.32
N ALA A 42 23.23 2.07 -9.16
CA ALA A 42 23.90 2.49 -7.92
C ALA A 42 25.15 1.68 -7.55
N GLY A 43 25.37 0.51 -8.18
CA GLY A 43 26.48 -0.37 -7.82
C GLY A 43 26.43 -0.82 -6.36
N PRO A 44 27.56 -0.95 -5.64
CA PRO A 44 27.60 -1.37 -4.24
C PRO A 44 26.80 -0.45 -3.29
N ALA A 45 26.59 0.81 -3.68
CA ALA A 45 25.83 1.78 -2.90
C ALA A 45 24.31 1.52 -2.90
N VAL A 46 23.82 0.55 -3.67
CA VAL A 46 22.40 0.16 -3.70
C VAL A 46 21.87 -0.23 -2.32
N LEU A 47 22.72 -0.79 -1.44
CA LEU A 47 22.35 -1.11 -0.06
C LEU A 47 21.99 0.16 0.74
N LEU A 48 22.75 1.24 0.57
CA LEU A 48 22.44 2.53 1.20
C LEU A 48 21.13 3.11 0.63
N ALA A 49 20.91 3.00 -0.68
CA ALA A 49 19.67 3.43 -1.31
C ALA A 49 18.45 2.66 -0.77
N TYR A 50 18.56 1.33 -0.61
CA TYR A 50 17.52 0.50 0.00
C TYR A 50 17.30 0.82 1.48
N LEU A 51 18.34 1.14 2.24
CA LEU A 51 18.20 1.56 3.63
C LEU A 51 17.45 2.89 3.76
N ILE A 52 17.82 3.89 2.96
CA ILE A 52 17.17 5.21 2.98
C ILE A 52 15.73 5.10 2.47
N GLY A 53 15.51 4.42 1.33
CA GLY A 53 14.17 4.19 0.79
C GLY A 53 13.30 3.37 1.74
N GLY A 54 13.87 2.33 2.35
CA GLY A 54 13.22 1.51 3.37
C GLY A 54 12.84 2.33 4.61
N ALA A 55 13.71 3.23 5.08
CA ALA A 55 13.41 4.13 6.18
C ALA A 55 12.25 5.08 5.86
N ALA A 56 12.21 5.65 4.65
CA ALA A 56 11.09 6.48 4.21
C ALA A 56 9.77 5.69 4.18
N VAL A 57 9.78 4.48 3.59
CA VAL A 57 8.61 3.59 3.56
C VAL A 57 8.18 3.18 4.97
N PHE A 58 9.12 2.91 5.87
CA PHE A 58 8.85 2.55 7.26
C PHE A 58 8.09 3.68 7.99
N ILE A 59 8.50 4.93 7.81
CA ILE A 59 7.82 6.09 8.42
C ILE A 59 6.37 6.18 7.92
N VAL A 60 6.15 6.05 6.59
CA VAL A 60 4.82 6.07 6.01
C VAL A 60 3.95 4.92 6.52
N MET A 61 4.49 3.70 6.53
CA MET A 61 3.78 2.51 7.02
C MET A 61 3.44 2.63 8.51
N ARG A 62 4.33 3.22 9.32
CA ARG A 62 4.08 3.48 10.73
C ARG A 62 2.94 4.49 10.93
N ALA A 63 2.94 5.59 10.18
CA ALA A 63 1.84 6.57 10.23
C ALA A 63 0.51 5.94 9.79
N LEU A 64 0.53 5.10 8.76
CA LEU A 64 -0.65 4.35 8.31
C LEU A 64 -1.14 3.32 9.32
N GLY A 65 -0.22 2.62 9.98
CA GLY A 65 -0.55 1.70 11.07
C GLY A 65 -1.24 2.41 12.22
N GLU A 66 -0.73 3.57 12.62
CA GLU A 66 -1.35 4.40 13.67
C GLU A 66 -2.77 4.86 13.29
N MET A 67 -2.99 5.25 12.03
CA MET A 67 -4.32 5.60 11.52
C MET A 67 -5.26 4.39 11.44
N ALA A 68 -4.77 3.23 11.00
CA ALA A 68 -5.56 2.01 10.89
C ALA A 68 -5.99 1.44 12.24
N VAL A 69 -5.17 1.63 13.29
CA VAL A 69 -5.52 1.26 14.67
C VAL A 69 -6.57 2.20 15.24
N ARG A 70 -6.48 3.51 14.98
CA ARG A 70 -7.42 4.51 15.50
C ARG A 70 -8.78 4.49 14.81
N ASN A 71 -8.81 4.30 13.49
CA ASN A 71 -10.04 4.24 12.69
C ASN A 71 -10.06 2.96 11.85
N PRO A 72 -10.45 1.80 12.41
CA PRO A 72 -10.45 0.53 11.70
C PRO A 72 -11.61 0.45 10.69
N VAL A 73 -11.49 1.19 9.59
CA VAL A 73 -12.40 1.07 8.45
C VAL A 73 -11.98 -0.10 7.57
N SER A 74 -12.93 -0.89 7.08
CA SER A 74 -12.71 -2.01 6.16
C SER A 74 -12.33 -1.55 4.74
N GLY A 75 -11.71 -0.38 4.61
CA GLY A 75 -11.37 0.30 3.35
C GLY A 75 -9.88 0.25 3.05
N SER A 76 -9.54 0.37 1.76
CA SER A 76 -8.15 0.50 1.29
C SER A 76 -7.53 1.83 1.72
N PHE A 77 -6.22 2.01 1.54
CA PHE A 77 -5.51 3.28 1.71
C PHE A 77 -6.27 4.47 1.09
N SER A 78 -6.92 4.26 -0.06
CA SER A 78 -7.76 5.24 -0.75
C SER A 78 -9.00 5.69 0.05
N SER A 79 -9.51 4.89 0.98
CA SER A 79 -10.57 5.31 1.90
C SER A 79 -10.07 6.30 2.94
N TYR A 80 -8.87 6.10 3.49
CA TYR A 80 -8.23 7.11 4.36
C TYR A 80 -7.91 8.38 3.57
N ALA A 81 -7.38 8.25 2.35
CA ALA A 81 -7.11 9.41 1.49
C ALA A 81 -8.38 10.20 1.15
N ARG A 82 -9.50 9.54 0.80
CA ARG A 82 -10.77 10.24 0.54
C ARG A 82 -11.34 10.94 1.77
N GLN A 83 -11.16 10.37 2.95
CA GLN A 83 -11.70 10.91 4.19
C GLN A 83 -10.90 12.13 4.70
N TYR A 84 -9.59 12.16 4.45
CA TYR A 84 -8.69 13.24 4.89
C TYR A 84 -8.32 14.27 3.80
N LEU A 85 -8.27 13.90 2.52
CA LEU A 85 -7.93 14.80 1.41
C LEU A 85 -9.14 15.34 0.63
N GLY A 86 -10.35 14.81 0.90
CA GLY A 86 -11.58 15.23 0.22
C GLY A 86 -11.69 14.79 -1.25
N PRO A 87 -12.82 15.06 -1.93
CA PRO A 87 -13.12 14.58 -3.28
C PRO A 87 -12.22 15.14 -4.42
N THR A 88 -11.33 16.07 -4.12
CA THR A 88 -10.57 16.87 -5.11
C THR A 88 -9.43 16.11 -5.79
N GLY A 89 -8.97 14.99 -5.22
CA GLY A 89 -7.93 14.15 -5.83
C GLY A 89 -8.38 13.45 -7.13
N GLY A 90 -9.68 13.19 -7.30
CA GLY A 90 -10.21 12.56 -8.51
C GLY A 90 -10.34 13.50 -9.71
N PHE A 91 -10.28 14.82 -9.50
CA PHE A 91 -10.44 15.80 -10.57
C PHE A 91 -9.19 15.91 -11.45
N TYR A 92 -8.00 15.76 -10.88
CA TYR A 92 -6.74 15.83 -11.62
C TYR A 92 -6.53 14.60 -12.52
N TYR A 93 -6.80 13.39 -12.01
CA TYR A 93 -6.67 12.16 -12.81
C TYR A 93 -7.67 12.06 -13.98
N ARG A 94 -8.76 12.84 -13.97
CA ARG A 94 -9.76 12.85 -15.04
C ARG A 94 -9.43 13.83 -16.18
N LEU A 95 -8.38 14.65 -16.03
CA LEU A 95 -7.95 15.61 -17.07
C LEU A 95 -6.84 15.08 -18.00
N ASP A 96 -6.14 14.01 -17.61
CA ASP A 96 -5.02 13.44 -18.38
C ASP A 96 -5.45 12.42 -19.46
N LEU A 97 -6.74 12.09 -19.57
CA LEU A 97 -7.26 11.09 -20.53
C LEU A 97 -7.87 11.70 -21.80
N HIS A 98 -7.62 13.00 -22.07
CA HIS A 98 -8.19 13.74 -23.19
C HIS A 98 -7.17 14.58 -24.00
N LEU A 99 -5.88 14.27 -23.89
CA LEU A 99 -4.84 14.69 -24.85
C LEU A 99 -4.01 13.48 -25.28
#